data_AF-A0A6C0EX57-F1
#
_entry.id   AF-A0A6C0EX57-F1
#
_cell.length_a   1.000
_cell.length_b   1.000
_cell.length_c   1.000
_cell.angle_alpha   90.00
_cell.angle_beta   90.00
_cell.angle_gamma   90.00
#
_symmetry.space_group_name_H-M   'P 1'
#
loop_
_entity.id
_entity.type
_entity.pdbx_description
1 polymer ?
#
loop_
_entity_poly.entity_id
_entity_poly.type
_entity_poly.pdbx_seq_one_letter_code
_entity_poly.pdbx_strand_id
1 'polypeptide(L)'
;MNTSEKAEKKTTIDKDKIIDIQNNVKEAIATIFNTKTLPYFAGFIVLYVSLYFGVYGFYRGHSDVDILFSKSVDIFIITLLVIGLIYYFFNLPKEDKDHFIGFLVKWTKEFWQDPIGTAASAILITLFYLFVYLGGIPKNPIPKTIEFLEQKVWIFLATFIILDFFKYYFEIDLVEKFISKDTVDWFYGKSNNSTTGKNHEKKKNDKQSDVSDEKKIDEVGNEVFHVSNNLYSYDDAQAICTSYGARIATYDEVENAYKNGAEWCGYGWSDGQMALFPTQKSTWDKLQKKECHKNSCGRPGINGGFIANSNIKYGANCYGKKPLANTADVNRMNAQKNNLYPKTKKDVVSDMKTQFWKDNSNKLVVNGFNNDKWSEF
;
A
#
# COMPACT_ATOMS: atom_id res chain seq x y z
N MET A 1 6.08 32.47 47.79
CA MET A 1 7.11 31.67 47.09
C MET A 1 6.55 30.28 46.85
N ASN A 2 6.50 29.86 45.59
CA ASN A 2 5.41 29.08 44.99
C ASN A 2 5.53 27.55 45.17
N THR A 3 4.40 26.90 45.42
CA THR A 3 4.19 25.45 45.35
C THR A 3 4.26 24.89 43.91
N SER A 4 4.10 25.72 42.88
CA SER A 4 4.24 25.31 41.47
C SER A 4 5.68 24.98 41.08
N GLU A 5 6.65 25.69 41.66
CA GLU A 5 8.08 25.58 41.32
C GLU A 5 8.68 24.25 41.84
N LYS A 6 8.14 23.71 42.94
CA LYS A 6 8.52 22.39 43.47
C LYS A 6 7.98 21.22 42.64
N ALA A 7 6.80 21.36 42.04
CA ALA A 7 6.18 20.31 41.21
C ALA A 7 6.89 20.18 39.85
N GLU A 8 7.25 21.31 39.24
CA GLU A 8 8.00 21.35 37.99
C GLU A 8 9.40 20.73 38.17
N LYS A 9 10.13 21.14 39.21
CA LYS A 9 11.48 20.62 39.51
C LYS A 9 11.52 19.11 39.83
N LYS A 10 10.48 18.58 40.50
CA LYS A 10 10.37 17.14 40.81
C LYS A 10 10.07 16.30 39.56
N THR A 11 9.30 16.84 38.62
CA THR A 11 8.94 16.16 37.36
C THR A 11 10.11 16.11 36.38
N THR A 12 10.98 17.14 36.38
CA THR A 12 12.20 17.16 35.57
C THR A 12 13.25 16.16 36.08
N ILE A 13 13.45 16.09 37.40
CA ILE A 13 14.42 15.16 38.02
C ILE A 13 14.07 13.68 37.78
N ASP A 14 12.78 13.33 37.67
CA ASP A 14 12.34 11.95 37.41
C ASP A 14 12.53 11.56 35.93
N LYS A 15 12.29 12.50 35.00
CA LYS A 15 12.56 12.30 33.57
C LYS A 15 14.04 12.14 33.28
N ASP A 16 14.90 12.92 33.91
CA ASP A 16 16.35 12.85 33.70
C ASP A 16 16.93 11.51 34.17
N LYS A 17 16.42 10.95 35.28
CA LYS A 17 16.79 9.61 35.75
C LYS A 17 16.35 8.49 34.80
N ILE A 18 15.15 8.60 34.24
CA ILE A 18 14.64 7.61 33.27
C ILE A 18 15.49 7.66 31.99
N ILE A 19 15.86 8.86 31.52
CA ILE A 19 16.73 9.05 30.36
C ILE A 19 18.12 8.46 30.62
N ASP A 20 18.69 8.66 31.81
CA ASP A 20 19.98 8.11 32.20
C ASP A 20 19.97 6.57 32.25
N ILE A 21 18.93 5.96 32.83
CA ILE A 21 18.74 4.50 32.83
C ILE A 21 18.62 3.97 31.39
N GLN A 22 17.85 4.63 30.53
CA GLN A 22 17.71 4.24 29.13
C GLN A 22 19.03 4.31 28.37
N ASN A 23 19.84 5.35 28.61
CA ASN A 23 21.15 5.50 27.99
C ASN A 23 22.13 4.43 28.47
N ASN A 24 22.17 4.16 29.78
CA ASN A 24 23.02 3.13 30.37
C ASN A 24 22.66 1.72 29.86
N VAL A 25 21.36 1.42 29.73
CA VAL A 25 20.89 0.15 29.14
C VAL A 25 21.26 0.06 27.67
N LYS A 26 21.14 1.15 26.91
CA LYS A 26 21.49 1.19 25.49
C LYS A 26 22.99 0.99 25.26
N GLU A 27 23.83 1.59 26.09
CA GLU A 27 25.29 1.38 26.05
C GLU A 27 25.67 -0.04 26.44
N ALA A 28 25.06 -0.60 27.49
CA ALA A 28 25.28 -1.98 27.89
C ALA A 28 24.92 -2.97 26.77
N ILE A 29 23.75 -2.79 26.13
CA ILE A 29 23.32 -3.63 25.01
C ILE A 29 24.26 -3.47 23.81
N ALA A 30 24.65 -2.24 23.46
CA ALA A 30 25.57 -1.99 22.35
C ALA A 30 26.97 -2.57 22.58
N THR A 31 27.40 -2.64 23.84
CA THR A 31 28.69 -3.24 24.23
C THR A 31 28.64 -4.76 24.19
N ILE A 32 27.54 -5.35 24.67
CA ILE A 32 27.36 -6.81 24.73
C ILE A 32 27.08 -7.41 23.33
N PHE A 33 26.24 -6.76 22.53
CA PHE A 33 25.78 -7.23 21.23
C PHE A 33 26.39 -6.43 20.07
N ASN A 34 27.72 -6.38 20.02
CA ASN A 34 28.47 -5.80 18.91
C ASN A 34 28.76 -6.87 17.84
N THR A 35 28.96 -6.46 16.58
CA THR A 35 29.38 -7.33 15.47
C THR A 35 30.62 -8.16 15.79
N LYS A 36 31.49 -7.71 16.70
CA LYS A 36 32.66 -8.46 17.16
C LYS A 36 32.35 -9.47 18.28
N THR A 37 31.40 -9.22 19.17
CA THR A 37 31.11 -10.07 20.35
C THR A 37 30.00 -11.08 20.08
N LEU A 38 29.08 -10.74 19.18
CA LEU A 38 27.95 -11.56 18.78
C LEU A 38 28.31 -12.99 18.31
N PRO A 39 29.33 -13.21 17.45
CA PRO A 39 29.67 -14.58 17.03
C PRO A 39 30.17 -15.46 18.18
N TYR A 40 30.79 -14.88 19.22
CA TYR A 40 31.23 -15.63 20.40
C TYR A 40 30.04 -16.04 21.30
N PHE A 41 29.05 -15.15 21.49
CA PHE A 41 27.81 -15.49 22.18
C PHE A 41 27.02 -16.56 21.42
N ALA A 42 26.91 -16.43 20.10
CA ALA A 42 26.29 -17.44 19.25
C ALA A 42 27.03 -18.79 19.36
N GLY A 43 28.36 -18.78 19.33
CA GLY A 43 29.19 -19.98 19.50
C GLY A 43 29.01 -20.64 20.88
N PHE A 44 28.91 -19.85 21.95
CA PHE A 44 28.67 -20.36 23.30
C PHE A 44 27.29 -21.01 23.43
N ILE A 45 26.25 -20.40 22.84
CA ILE A 45 24.90 -20.98 22.81
C ILE A 45 24.89 -22.28 22.01
N VAL A 46 25.54 -22.31 20.84
CA VAL A 46 25.65 -23.52 20.01
C VAL A 46 26.39 -24.64 20.75
N LEU A 47 27.47 -24.33 21.48
CA LEU A 47 28.21 -25.30 22.29
C LEU A 47 27.36 -25.84 23.45
N TYR A 48 26.70 -24.96 24.21
CA TYR A 48 25.82 -25.34 25.32
C TYR A 48 24.69 -26.27 24.84
N VAL A 49 24.09 -25.94 23.71
CA VAL A 49 23.00 -26.71 23.11
C VAL A 49 23.51 -28.03 22.57
N SER A 50 24.68 -28.06 21.92
CA SER A 50 25.29 -29.30 21.42
C SER A 50 25.61 -30.28 22.56
N LEU A 51 26.09 -29.77 23.69
CA LEU A 51 26.32 -30.57 24.89
C LEU A 51 25.01 -31.06 25.51
N TYR A 52 23.99 -30.21 25.57
CA TYR A 52 22.68 -30.56 26.11
C TYR A 52 21.95 -31.62 25.27
N PHE A 53 21.95 -31.48 23.94
CA PHE A 53 21.41 -32.46 23.00
C PHE A 53 22.23 -33.77 23.00
N GLY A 54 23.55 -33.68 23.16
CA GLY A 54 24.43 -34.84 23.34
C GLY A 54 24.07 -35.63 24.60
N VAL A 55 23.92 -34.96 25.74
CA VAL A 55 23.50 -35.59 27.01
C VAL A 55 22.09 -36.17 26.90
N TYR A 56 21.13 -35.45 26.32
CA TYR A 56 19.78 -35.97 26.11
C TYR A 56 19.76 -37.25 25.25
N GLY A 57 20.59 -37.31 24.21
CA GLY A 57 20.74 -38.51 23.37
C GLY A 57 21.08 -39.78 24.16
N PHE A 58 21.83 -39.66 25.28
CA PHE A 58 22.18 -40.78 26.15
C PHE A 58 21.05 -41.19 27.11
N TYR A 59 20.14 -40.29 27.48
CA TYR A 59 19.10 -40.52 28.50
C TYR A 59 17.66 -40.58 27.95
N ARG A 60 17.52 -40.59 26.62
CA ARG A 60 16.24 -40.60 25.90
C ARG A 60 15.31 -41.75 26.35
N GLY A 61 14.02 -41.44 26.58
CA GLY A 61 13.00 -42.43 26.93
C GLY A 61 12.66 -42.52 28.43
N HIS A 62 13.28 -41.71 29.28
CA HIS A 62 12.85 -41.51 30.66
C HIS A 62 11.89 -40.31 30.73
N SER A 63 10.68 -40.52 31.27
CA SER A 63 9.62 -39.50 31.27
C SER A 63 10.05 -38.14 31.85
N ASP A 64 10.83 -38.13 32.94
CA ASP A 64 11.35 -36.89 33.54
C ASP A 64 12.36 -36.17 32.63
N VAL A 65 13.20 -36.93 31.93
CA VAL A 65 14.21 -36.41 30.99
C VAL A 65 13.54 -35.84 29.75
N ASP A 66 12.48 -36.49 29.24
CA ASP A 66 11.71 -36.03 28.09
C ASP A 66 10.96 -34.72 28.40
N ILE A 67 10.41 -34.57 29.62
CA ILE A 67 9.79 -33.31 30.09
C ILE A 67 10.82 -32.19 30.19
N LEU A 68 11.98 -32.46 30.81
CA LEU A 68 13.07 -31.48 30.94
C LEU A 68 13.60 -31.06 29.58
N PHE A 69 13.77 -32.01 28.66
CA PHE A 69 14.21 -31.75 27.30
C PHE A 69 13.20 -30.89 26.53
N SER A 70 11.91 -31.23 26.58
CA SER A 70 10.85 -30.44 25.93
C SER A 70 10.86 -28.97 26.37
N LYS A 71 10.95 -28.70 27.68
CA LYS A 71 11.03 -27.33 28.22
C LYS A 71 12.30 -26.61 27.79
N SER A 72 13.43 -27.32 27.74
CA SER A 72 14.70 -26.73 27.30
C SER A 72 14.70 -26.40 25.81
N VAL A 73 14.04 -27.21 24.98
CA VAL A 73 13.81 -26.90 23.56
C VAL A 73 12.96 -25.63 23.42
N ASP A 74 11.91 -25.48 24.22
CA ASP A 74 11.09 -24.26 24.22
C ASP A 74 11.92 -23.00 24.56
N ILE A 75 12.70 -23.05 25.64
CA ILE A 75 13.57 -21.93 26.06
C ILE A 75 14.60 -21.62 24.99
N PHE A 76 15.19 -22.64 24.38
CA PHE A 76 16.19 -22.48 23.34
C PHE A 76 15.62 -21.81 22.09
N ILE A 77 14.48 -22.28 21.58
CA ILE A 77 13.83 -21.69 20.41
C ILE A 77 13.43 -20.25 20.69
N ILE A 78 12.83 -19.96 21.85
CA ILE A 78 12.47 -18.59 22.23
C ILE A 78 13.71 -17.69 22.30
N THR A 79 14.80 -18.18 22.90
CA THR A 79 16.04 -17.43 23.04
C THR A 79 16.67 -17.16 21.68
N LEU A 80 16.71 -18.14 20.78
CA LEU A 80 17.18 -17.94 19.41
C LEU A 80 16.31 -16.95 18.64
N LEU A 81 14.98 -17.04 18.78
CA LEU A 81 14.06 -16.09 18.15
C LEU A 81 14.28 -14.67 18.67
N VAL A 82 14.41 -14.48 19.98
CA VAL A 82 14.68 -13.18 20.59
C VAL A 82 16.04 -12.64 20.15
N ILE A 83 17.10 -13.44 20.18
CA ILE A 83 18.43 -13.03 19.70
C ILE A 83 18.39 -12.69 18.20
N GLY A 84 17.72 -13.51 17.39
CA GLY A 84 17.55 -13.29 15.96
C GLY A 84 16.79 -12.00 15.65
N LEU A 85 15.69 -11.73 16.38
CA LEU A 85 14.92 -10.50 16.27
C LEU A 85 15.72 -9.29 16.71
N ILE A 86 16.47 -9.40 17.82
CA ILE A 86 17.38 -8.35 18.30
C ILE A 86 18.46 -8.07 17.25
N TYR A 87 19.13 -9.11 16.75
CA TYR A 87 20.15 -8.98 15.71
C TYR A 87 19.56 -8.35 14.45
N TYR A 88 18.42 -8.83 13.97
CA TYR A 88 17.74 -8.29 12.80
C TYR A 88 17.38 -6.82 13.02
N PHE A 89 16.80 -6.49 14.17
CA PHE A 89 16.48 -5.12 14.55
C PHE A 89 17.72 -4.23 14.57
N PHE A 90 18.85 -4.68 15.13
CA PHE A 90 20.09 -3.90 15.15
C PHE A 90 20.74 -3.73 13.79
N ASN A 91 20.48 -4.61 12.82
CA ASN A 91 20.99 -4.47 11.45
C ASN A 91 20.05 -3.70 10.51
N LEU A 92 18.80 -3.44 10.92
CA LEU A 92 17.89 -2.64 10.11
C LEU A 92 18.43 -1.22 9.87
N PRO A 93 18.11 -0.62 8.70
CA PRO A 93 18.34 0.80 8.47
C PRO A 93 17.70 1.65 9.58
N LYS A 94 18.29 2.81 9.87
CA LYS A 94 17.82 3.68 10.97
C LYS A 94 16.35 4.11 10.79
N GLU A 95 15.93 4.41 9.55
CA GLU A 95 14.54 4.75 9.21
C GLU A 95 13.55 3.62 9.57
N ASP A 96 13.90 2.38 9.24
CA ASP A 96 13.05 1.21 9.53
C ASP A 96 13.06 0.84 11.02
N LYS A 97 14.14 1.14 11.75
CA LYS A 97 14.19 0.96 13.22
C LYS A 97 13.22 1.90 13.94
N ASP A 98 13.20 3.16 13.53
CA ASP A 98 12.35 4.19 14.15
C ASP A 98 10.86 3.95 13.81
N HIS A 99 10.59 3.29 12.68
CA HIS A 99 9.25 2.90 12.23
C HIS A 99 9.08 1.38 12.04
N PHE A 100 9.44 0.62 13.08
CA PHE A 100 9.45 -0.84 13.02
C PHE A 100 8.11 -1.47 12.58
N ILE A 101 6.98 -0.93 13.03
CA ILE A 101 5.66 -1.44 12.62
C ILE A 101 5.40 -1.20 11.13
N GLY A 102 5.77 -0.03 10.60
CA GLY A 102 5.71 0.27 9.16
C GLY A 102 6.56 -0.70 8.35
N PHE A 103 7.77 -0.96 8.82
CA PHE A 103 8.66 -1.95 8.23
C PHE A 103 8.02 -3.34 8.18
N LEU A 104 7.44 -3.82 9.29
CA LEU A 104 6.79 -5.13 9.33
C LEU A 104 5.62 -5.22 8.33
N VAL A 105 4.80 -4.18 8.22
CA VAL A 105 3.67 -4.15 7.29
C VAL A 105 4.15 -4.14 5.83
N LYS A 106 5.16 -3.35 5.50
CA LYS A 106 5.78 -3.33 4.17
C LYS A 106 6.41 -4.67 3.82
N TRP A 107 7.21 -5.24 4.71
CA TRP A 107 7.82 -6.54 4.51
C TRP A 107 6.75 -7.62 4.29
N THR A 108 5.67 -7.58 5.07
CA THR A 108 4.54 -8.51 4.91
C THR A 108 3.91 -8.34 3.53
N LYS A 109 3.65 -7.11 3.08
CA LYS A 109 3.12 -6.85 1.74
C LYS A 109 4.00 -7.44 0.64
N GLU A 110 5.30 -7.12 0.68
CA GLU A 110 6.27 -7.57 -0.32
C GLU A 110 6.39 -9.09 -0.35
N PHE A 111 6.47 -9.73 0.82
CA PHE A 111 6.55 -11.18 0.95
C PHE A 111 5.33 -11.90 0.33
N TRP A 112 4.14 -11.35 0.55
CA TRP A 112 2.88 -11.92 0.05
C TRP A 112 2.60 -11.62 -1.43
N GLN A 113 3.23 -10.59 -2.00
CA GLN A 113 3.08 -10.25 -3.42
C GLN A 113 4.08 -10.99 -4.32
N ASP A 114 5.17 -11.51 -3.76
CA ASP A 114 6.23 -12.22 -4.48
C ASP A 114 5.82 -13.68 -4.83
N PRO A 115 5.78 -14.06 -6.13
CA PRO A 115 5.53 -15.44 -6.56
C PRO A 115 6.55 -16.46 -6.01
N ILE A 116 7.77 -16.02 -5.71
CA ILE A 116 8.81 -16.87 -5.10
C ILE A 116 8.50 -17.10 -3.60
N GLY A 117 7.76 -16.19 -2.97
CA GLY A 117 7.34 -16.28 -1.56
C GLY A 117 6.58 -17.56 -1.26
N THR A 118 5.63 -17.96 -2.12
CA THR A 118 4.86 -19.20 -1.95
C THR A 118 5.78 -20.43 -1.96
N ALA A 119 6.67 -20.53 -2.94
CA ALA A 119 7.60 -21.65 -3.07
C ALA A 119 8.60 -21.70 -1.90
N ALA A 120 9.13 -20.53 -1.51
CA ALA A 120 10.05 -20.42 -0.39
C ALA A 120 9.39 -20.84 0.95
N SER A 121 8.12 -20.49 1.15
CA SER A 121 7.38 -20.89 2.35
C SER A 121 7.21 -22.41 2.44
N ALA A 122 6.85 -23.09 1.34
CA ALA A 122 6.71 -24.55 1.32
C ALA A 122 8.05 -25.27 1.60
N ILE A 123 9.16 -24.75 1.07
CA ILE A 123 10.50 -25.26 1.36
C ILE A 123 10.84 -25.05 2.84
N LEU A 124 10.59 -23.86 3.40
CA LEU A 124 10.84 -23.56 4.81
C LEU A 124 10.06 -24.50 5.74
N ILE A 125 8.80 -24.78 5.43
CA ILE A 125 7.96 -25.72 6.17
C ILE A 125 8.54 -27.13 6.12
N THR A 126 8.99 -27.56 4.94
CA THR A 126 9.62 -28.88 4.75
C THR A 126 10.91 -28.98 5.57
N LEU A 127 11.75 -27.95 5.54
CA LEU A 127 12.98 -27.88 6.33
C LEU A 127 12.70 -27.86 7.84
N PHE A 128 11.64 -27.17 8.28
CA PHE A 128 11.21 -27.17 9.67
C PHE A 128 10.82 -28.58 10.15
N TYR A 129 9.97 -29.30 9.40
CA TYR A 129 9.60 -30.67 9.77
C TYR A 129 10.79 -31.64 9.70
N LEU A 130 11.69 -31.45 8.74
CA LEU A 130 12.94 -32.21 8.66
C LEU A 130 13.82 -31.96 9.90
N PHE A 131 13.92 -30.71 10.36
CA PHE A 131 14.64 -30.36 11.58
C PHE A 131 14.01 -31.00 12.82
N VAL A 132 12.69 -30.93 12.98
CA VAL A 132 11.96 -31.57 14.09
C VAL A 132 12.20 -33.09 14.10
N TYR A 133 12.18 -33.71 12.92
CA TYR A 133 12.43 -35.14 12.74
C TYR A 133 13.87 -35.54 13.07
N LEU A 134 14.86 -34.86 12.49
CA LEU A 134 16.29 -35.13 12.71
C LEU A 134 16.73 -34.79 14.15
N GLY A 135 16.15 -33.76 14.75
CA GLY A 135 16.40 -33.35 16.13
C GLY A 135 15.83 -34.31 17.18
N GLY A 136 15.04 -35.30 16.78
CA GLY A 136 14.52 -36.33 17.69
C GLY A 136 13.63 -35.78 18.79
N ILE A 137 12.92 -34.67 18.52
CA ILE A 137 12.07 -33.97 19.49
C ILE A 137 10.99 -34.94 20.02
N PRO A 138 10.82 -35.07 21.35
CA PRO A 138 9.83 -35.98 21.91
C PRO A 138 8.42 -35.55 21.52
N LYS A 139 7.59 -36.53 21.18
CA LYS A 139 6.17 -36.31 20.85
C LYS A 139 5.25 -36.29 22.07
N ASN A 140 5.77 -36.63 23.25
CA ASN A 140 5.01 -36.70 24.50
C ASN A 140 5.97 -36.46 25.68
N PRO A 141 6.00 -35.26 26.29
CA PRO A 141 5.28 -34.04 25.88
C PRO A 141 5.94 -33.36 24.66
N ILE A 142 5.12 -32.84 23.75
CA ILE A 142 5.59 -31.99 22.64
C ILE A 142 6.02 -30.62 23.23
N PRO A 143 7.17 -30.05 22.82
CA PRO A 143 7.50 -28.66 23.16
C PRO A 143 6.40 -27.71 22.68
N LYS A 144 5.96 -26.80 23.55
CA LYS A 144 4.83 -25.90 23.26
C LYS A 144 5.13 -24.94 22.11
N THR A 145 6.40 -24.57 21.95
CA THR A 145 6.86 -23.73 20.83
C THR A 145 6.71 -24.45 19.50
N ILE A 146 7.02 -25.74 19.43
CA ILE A 146 6.85 -26.57 18.23
C ILE A 146 5.36 -26.73 17.92
N GLU A 147 4.54 -27.08 18.91
CA GLU A 147 3.07 -27.17 18.75
C GLU A 147 2.46 -25.86 18.23
N PHE A 148 2.88 -24.72 18.79
CA PHE A 148 2.44 -23.41 18.34
C PHE A 148 2.87 -23.11 16.90
N LEU A 149 4.14 -23.39 16.55
CA LEU A 149 4.67 -23.16 15.21
C LEU A 149 3.97 -24.02 14.16
N GLU A 150 3.73 -25.30 14.46
CA GLU A 150 2.98 -26.21 13.56
C GLU A 150 1.59 -25.64 13.24
N GLN A 151 0.85 -25.15 14.25
CA GLN A 151 -0.46 -24.55 14.03
C GLN A 151 -0.40 -23.29 13.15
N LYS A 152 0.57 -22.39 13.42
CA LYS A 152 0.67 -21.13 12.67
C LYS A 152 1.14 -21.34 11.24
N VAL A 153 2.02 -22.30 11.00
CA VAL A 153 2.50 -22.66 9.66
C VAL A 153 1.37 -23.10 8.75
N TRP A 154 0.46 -23.98 9.22
CA TRP A 154 -0.66 -24.43 8.40
C TRP A 154 -1.67 -23.31 8.10
N ILE A 155 -1.96 -22.47 9.09
CA ILE A 155 -2.83 -21.30 8.89
C ILE A 155 -2.21 -20.33 7.89
N PHE A 156 -0.89 -20.08 8.00
CA PHE A 156 -0.15 -19.22 7.09
C PHE A 156 -0.19 -19.74 5.66
N LEU A 157 0.10 -21.04 5.46
CA LEU A 157 0.07 -21.69 4.16
C LEU A 157 -1.34 -21.67 3.53
N ALA A 158 -2.37 -21.99 4.32
CA ALA A 158 -3.75 -21.93 3.84
C ALA A 158 -4.14 -20.52 3.40
N THR A 159 -3.72 -19.50 4.17
CA THR A 159 -3.96 -18.10 3.83
C THR A 159 -3.24 -17.73 2.53
N PHE A 160 -2.00 -18.21 2.30
CA PHE A 160 -1.23 -17.99 1.07
C PHE A 160 -1.95 -18.56 -0.16
N ILE A 161 -2.40 -19.81 -0.06
CA ILE A 161 -3.15 -20.47 -1.13
C ILE A 161 -4.44 -19.70 -1.45
N ILE A 162 -5.14 -19.19 -0.44
CA ILE A 162 -6.35 -18.39 -0.65
C ILE A 162 -6.01 -17.08 -1.39
N LEU A 163 -5.01 -16.33 -0.93
CA LEU A 163 -4.65 -15.06 -1.59
C LEU A 163 -4.17 -15.28 -3.03
N ASP A 164 -3.38 -16.32 -3.26
CA ASP A 164 -2.94 -16.73 -4.61
C ASP A 164 -4.13 -17.13 -5.48
N PHE A 165 -5.09 -17.88 -4.95
CA PHE A 165 -6.31 -18.22 -5.68
C PHE A 165 -7.08 -16.97 -6.10
N PHE A 166 -7.30 -16.00 -5.21
CA PHE A 166 -7.97 -14.75 -5.59
C PHE A 166 -7.17 -13.93 -6.61
N LYS A 167 -5.84 -13.88 -6.48
CA LYS A 167 -4.96 -13.15 -7.38
C LYS A 167 -4.93 -13.77 -8.78
N TYR A 168 -4.73 -15.08 -8.89
CA TYR A 168 -4.52 -15.76 -10.16
C TYR A 168 -5.82 -16.24 -10.83
N TYR A 169 -6.84 -16.63 -10.06
CA TYR A 169 -8.11 -17.10 -10.62
C TYR A 169 -9.10 -15.97 -10.86
N PHE A 170 -9.23 -15.02 -9.92
CA PHE A 170 -10.18 -13.91 -10.03
C PHE A 170 -9.56 -12.61 -10.55
N GLU A 171 -8.24 -12.55 -10.77
CA GLU A 171 -7.50 -11.31 -11.09
C GLU A 171 -7.67 -10.21 -10.03
N ILE A 172 -7.91 -10.57 -8.76
CA ILE A 172 -8.10 -9.63 -7.65
C ILE A 172 -6.89 -9.70 -6.71
N ASP A 173 -6.10 -8.62 -6.64
CA ASP A 173 -5.03 -8.49 -5.65
C ASP A 173 -5.61 -8.07 -4.28
N LEU A 174 -5.97 -9.06 -3.47
CA LEU A 174 -6.45 -8.83 -2.11
C LEU A 174 -5.38 -8.20 -1.21
N VAL A 175 -4.09 -8.51 -1.43
CA VAL A 175 -3.00 -7.96 -0.62
C VAL A 175 -2.89 -6.45 -0.86
N GLU A 176 -2.95 -6.01 -2.11
CA GLU A 176 -2.95 -4.57 -2.43
C GLU A 176 -4.20 -3.86 -1.88
N LYS A 177 -5.34 -4.56 -1.86
CA LYS A 177 -6.59 -4.01 -1.35
C LYS A 177 -6.61 -3.84 0.18
N PHE A 178 -6.01 -4.77 0.93
CA PHE A 178 -5.96 -4.73 2.39
C PHE A 178 -4.71 -4.02 2.95
N ILE A 179 -3.58 -4.11 2.24
CA ILE A 179 -2.30 -3.50 2.60
C ILE A 179 -1.87 -2.58 1.43
N SER A 180 -2.60 -1.48 1.27
CA SER A 180 -2.30 -0.51 0.23
C SER A 180 -1.05 0.30 0.59
N LYS A 181 -0.52 1.05 -0.38
CA LYS A 181 0.59 1.98 -0.15
C LYS A 181 0.28 2.98 0.98
N ASP A 182 -0.95 3.49 1.03
CA ASP A 182 -1.37 4.43 2.07
C ASP A 182 -1.39 3.77 3.46
N THR A 183 -1.79 2.51 3.54
CA THR A 183 -1.71 1.72 4.78
C THR A 183 -0.25 1.58 5.23
N VAL A 184 0.66 1.25 4.31
CA VAL A 184 2.09 1.16 4.60
C VAL A 184 2.64 2.51 5.09
N ASP A 185 2.37 3.59 4.37
CA ASP A 185 2.84 4.95 4.70
C ASP A 185 2.28 5.41 6.08
N TRP A 186 1.04 5.08 6.40
CA TRP A 186 0.44 5.33 7.72
C TRP A 186 1.21 4.64 8.86
N PHE A 187 1.56 3.37 8.71
CA PHE A 187 2.34 2.63 9.71
C PHE A 187 3.80 3.08 9.79
N TYR A 188 4.32 3.70 8.72
CA TYR A 188 5.60 4.41 8.74
C TYR A 188 5.51 5.79 9.41
N GLY A 189 4.37 6.16 9.99
CA GLY A 189 4.18 7.47 10.60
C GLY A 189 4.32 8.62 9.60
N LYS A 190 4.28 8.34 8.30
CA LYS A 190 4.24 9.35 7.25
C LYS A 190 2.82 9.92 7.26
N SER A 191 2.65 10.96 8.07
CA SER A 191 1.48 11.81 8.00
C SER A 191 1.45 12.42 6.60
N ASN A 192 0.40 12.14 5.83
CA ASN A 192 0.10 12.84 4.59
C ASN A 192 -0.43 14.26 4.90
N ASN A 193 0.29 15.02 5.72
CA ASN A 193 0.29 16.47 5.64
C ASN A 193 1.38 16.84 4.63
N SER A 194 1.01 16.85 3.35
CA SER A 194 1.82 17.50 2.31
C SER A 194 0.96 18.46 1.53
N THR A 195 0.84 19.67 2.08
CA THR A 195 1.20 20.85 1.29
C THR A 195 2.55 21.35 1.78
N THR A 196 3.44 21.58 0.81
CA THR A 196 4.62 22.47 0.79
C THR A 196 5.95 22.06 1.45
N GLY A 197 6.90 21.71 0.56
CA GLY A 197 8.30 22.18 0.55
C GLY A 197 9.31 21.35 1.32
N LYS A 198 10.53 21.08 0.88
CA LYS A 198 11.30 21.34 -0.36
C LYS A 198 12.68 20.66 -0.14
N ASN A 199 13.32 20.19 -1.22
CA ASN A 199 14.77 19.90 -1.36
C ASN A 199 15.32 18.68 -0.57
N HIS A 200 16.23 17.84 -1.07
CA HIS A 200 17.37 18.01 -1.98
C HIS A 200 17.48 16.80 -2.93
N GLU A 201 17.76 16.98 -4.22
CA GLU A 201 19.10 16.83 -4.84
C GLU A 201 19.86 15.56 -4.39
N LYS A 202 20.46 14.72 -5.23
CA LYS A 202 20.98 14.88 -6.60
C LYS A 202 21.36 13.48 -7.10
N LYS A 203 21.06 13.18 -8.37
CA LYS A 203 22.12 12.79 -9.32
C LYS A 203 21.65 13.00 -10.76
N LYS A 204 22.39 13.91 -11.40
CA LYS A 204 22.45 14.29 -12.82
C LYS A 204 22.21 13.13 -13.81
N ASN A 205 21.48 13.41 -14.88
CA ASN A 205 22.09 13.71 -16.18
C ASN A 205 21.07 14.32 -17.16
N ASP A 206 21.36 15.57 -17.54
CA ASP A 206 21.16 16.28 -18.81
C ASP A 206 20.17 15.72 -19.85
N LYS A 207 19.10 16.48 -20.15
CA LYS A 207 19.10 17.49 -21.23
C LYS A 207 17.75 18.22 -21.35
N GLN A 208 17.89 19.54 -21.30
CA GLN A 208 17.00 20.65 -21.64
C GLN A 208 15.94 20.38 -22.72
N SER A 209 14.70 20.81 -22.46
CA SER A 209 13.91 21.57 -23.43
C SER A 209 12.89 22.46 -22.68
N ASP A 210 13.18 23.76 -22.68
CA ASP A 210 12.32 24.84 -22.21
C ASP A 210 10.94 24.80 -22.87
N VAL A 211 9.91 25.14 -22.10
CA VAL A 211 9.01 26.31 -22.30
C VAL A 211 7.98 26.27 -21.17
N SER A 212 8.06 27.22 -20.25
CA SER A 212 6.93 27.56 -19.37
C SER A 212 6.83 29.07 -19.23
N ASP A 213 5.90 29.65 -19.99
CA ASP A 213 5.32 30.95 -19.73
C ASP A 213 4.65 30.91 -18.35
N GLU A 214 5.30 31.51 -17.36
CA GLU A 214 4.79 31.67 -16.02
C GLU A 214 3.80 32.84 -15.99
N LYS A 215 2.55 32.57 -16.37
CA LYS A 215 1.45 33.52 -16.17
C LYS A 215 0.95 33.39 -14.73
N LYS A 216 1.19 34.43 -13.92
CA LYS A 216 0.56 34.64 -12.61
C LYS A 216 -0.95 34.36 -12.70
N ILE A 217 -1.45 33.41 -11.90
CA ILE A 217 -2.88 33.21 -11.66
C ILE A 217 -3.17 33.64 -10.22
N ASP A 218 -3.18 34.95 -10.01
CA ASP A 218 -3.89 35.55 -8.89
C ASP A 218 -5.35 35.73 -9.35
N GLU A 219 -6.31 35.23 -8.56
CA GLU A 219 -7.77 35.12 -8.80
C GLU A 219 -8.28 33.87 -9.55
N VAL A 220 -8.02 32.66 -9.04
CA VAL A 220 -8.97 31.54 -9.28
C VAL A 220 -10.09 31.66 -8.26
N GLY A 221 -11.26 32.14 -8.71
CA GLY A 221 -12.49 32.16 -7.92
C GLY A 221 -12.97 30.75 -7.56
N ASN A 222 -13.94 30.66 -6.65
CA ASN A 222 -14.53 29.37 -6.26
C ASN A 222 -15.19 28.70 -7.47
N GLU A 223 -14.94 27.40 -7.65
CA GLU A 223 -15.52 26.59 -8.71
C GLU A 223 -16.04 25.25 -8.15
N VAL A 224 -16.85 24.55 -8.95
CA VAL A 224 -17.24 23.17 -8.64
C VAL A 224 -16.17 22.22 -9.19
N PHE A 225 -15.71 21.31 -8.34
CA PHE A 225 -14.85 20.20 -8.75
C PHE A 225 -15.36 18.87 -8.22
N HIS A 226 -15.07 17.80 -8.96
CA HIS A 226 -15.58 16.46 -8.68
C HIS A 226 -14.46 15.52 -8.23
N VAL A 227 -14.72 14.74 -7.17
CA VAL A 227 -13.86 13.67 -6.65
C VAL A 227 -14.48 12.32 -7.02
N SER A 228 -13.81 11.52 -7.85
CA SER A 228 -14.46 10.50 -8.70
C SER A 228 -14.38 9.03 -8.26
N ASN A 229 -13.68 8.69 -7.18
CA ASN A 229 -13.42 7.27 -6.86
C ASN A 229 -14.66 6.48 -6.35
N ASN A 230 -15.79 7.14 -6.14
CA ASN A 230 -17.06 6.53 -5.72
C ASN A 230 -17.01 5.72 -4.41
N LEU A 231 -16.23 6.17 -3.43
CA LEU A 231 -16.02 5.45 -2.16
C LEU A 231 -16.70 6.10 -0.95
N TYR A 232 -17.49 7.15 -1.15
CA TYR A 232 -17.90 8.06 -0.08
C TYR A 232 -19.40 8.03 0.17
N SER A 233 -19.79 7.91 1.45
CA SER A 233 -21.15 8.24 1.90
C SER A 233 -21.39 9.75 1.83
N TYR A 234 -22.63 10.18 2.08
CA TYR A 234 -22.96 11.61 2.11
C TYR A 234 -22.13 12.38 3.15
N ASP A 235 -22.00 11.82 4.36
CA ASP A 235 -21.22 12.43 5.44
C ASP A 235 -19.72 12.43 5.11
N ASP A 236 -19.20 11.34 4.53
CA ASP A 236 -17.81 11.27 4.04
C ASP A 236 -17.55 12.37 3.00
N ALA A 237 -18.48 12.59 2.06
CA ALA A 237 -18.32 13.58 1.01
C ALA A 237 -18.26 15.02 1.55
N GLN A 238 -19.04 15.33 2.59
CA GLN A 238 -18.96 16.63 3.27
C GLN A 238 -17.59 16.85 3.92
N ALA A 239 -17.07 15.83 4.61
CA ALA A 239 -15.74 15.88 5.24
C ALA A 239 -14.62 16.03 4.18
N ILE A 240 -14.75 15.33 3.04
CA ILE A 240 -13.78 15.40 1.94
C ILE A 240 -13.76 16.80 1.32
N CYS A 241 -14.91 17.40 1.01
CA CYS A 241 -14.93 18.76 0.51
C CYS A 241 -14.30 19.74 1.51
N THR A 242 -14.61 19.57 2.81
CA THR A 242 -14.00 20.36 3.90
C THR A 242 -12.48 20.23 3.93
N SER A 243 -11.94 19.03 3.70
CA SER A 243 -10.49 18.80 3.65
C SER A 243 -9.78 19.58 2.53
N TYR A 244 -10.49 19.90 1.45
CA TYR A 244 -10.00 20.77 0.38
C TYR A 244 -10.22 22.26 0.63
N GLY A 245 -10.68 22.65 1.82
CA GLY A 245 -11.09 24.04 2.09
C GLY A 245 -12.33 24.46 1.30
N ALA A 246 -13.13 23.48 0.87
CA ALA A 246 -14.36 23.66 0.10
C ALA A 246 -15.57 23.17 0.93
N ARG A 247 -16.78 23.39 0.42
CA ARG A 247 -17.99 22.75 0.96
C ARG A 247 -18.62 21.86 -0.10
N ILE A 248 -19.57 21.02 0.30
CA ILE A 248 -20.39 20.29 -0.67
C ILE A 248 -21.13 21.29 -1.58
N ALA A 249 -21.16 21.02 -2.89
CA ALA A 249 -21.74 21.92 -3.88
C ALA A 249 -23.27 21.82 -3.89
N THR A 250 -23.95 22.95 -4.05
CA THR A 250 -25.40 22.99 -4.23
C THR A 250 -25.81 22.56 -5.64
N TYR A 251 -27.10 22.27 -5.85
CA TYR A 251 -27.63 22.01 -7.19
C TYR A 251 -27.33 23.17 -8.15
N ASP A 252 -27.59 24.42 -7.72
CA ASP A 252 -27.39 25.61 -8.56
C ASP A 252 -25.93 25.80 -8.98
N GLU A 253 -24.99 25.44 -8.10
CA GLU A 253 -23.55 25.49 -8.41
C GLU A 253 -23.15 24.42 -9.41
N VAL A 254 -23.66 23.20 -9.26
CA VAL A 254 -23.43 22.11 -10.22
C VAL A 254 -24.07 22.45 -11.58
N GLU A 255 -25.25 23.06 -11.58
CA GLU A 255 -25.92 23.53 -12.80
C GLU A 255 -25.15 24.69 -13.46
N ASN A 256 -24.64 25.64 -12.67
CA ASN A 256 -23.80 26.71 -13.20
C ASN A 256 -22.48 26.15 -13.76
N ALA A 257 -21.87 25.17 -13.11
CA ALA A 257 -20.68 24.49 -13.64
C ALA A 257 -21.00 23.81 -14.99
N TYR A 258 -22.15 23.13 -15.11
CA TYR A 258 -22.61 22.56 -16.37
C TYR A 258 -22.78 23.62 -17.47
N LYS A 259 -23.41 24.76 -17.17
CA LYS A 259 -23.55 25.88 -18.12
C LYS A 259 -22.19 26.40 -18.60
N ASN A 260 -21.16 26.28 -17.77
CA ASN A 260 -19.78 26.64 -18.08
C ASN A 260 -18.93 25.47 -18.66
N GLY A 261 -19.57 24.37 -19.07
CA GLY A 261 -18.92 23.27 -19.79
C GLY A 261 -18.43 22.12 -18.92
N ALA A 262 -18.79 22.06 -17.64
CA ALA A 262 -18.41 20.95 -16.78
C ALA A 262 -19.05 19.62 -17.23
N GLU A 263 -18.26 18.54 -17.20
CA GLU A 263 -18.68 17.15 -17.42
C GLU A 263 -17.74 16.19 -16.69
N TRP A 264 -18.30 15.17 -16.03
CA TRP A 264 -17.49 14.11 -15.38
C TRP A 264 -18.13 12.73 -15.35
N CYS A 265 -19.37 12.56 -15.86
CA CYS A 265 -20.00 11.24 -16.09
C CYS A 265 -19.96 10.28 -14.87
N GLY A 266 -20.07 10.81 -13.66
CA GLY A 266 -20.01 10.03 -12.42
C GLY A 266 -20.74 10.72 -11.28
N TYR A 267 -21.55 9.96 -10.53
CA TYR A 267 -22.33 10.51 -9.42
C TYR A 267 -21.42 11.09 -8.34
N GLY A 268 -21.69 12.34 -7.96
CA GLY A 268 -21.09 12.96 -6.79
C GLY A 268 -22.17 13.43 -5.81
N TRP A 269 -21.94 13.20 -4.52
CA TRP A 269 -22.78 13.80 -3.49
C TRP A 269 -22.73 15.33 -3.58
N SER A 270 -23.90 15.93 -3.51
CA SER A 270 -24.20 17.36 -3.55
C SER A 270 -25.14 17.71 -2.39
N ASP A 271 -25.22 19.00 -2.04
CA ASP A 271 -26.05 19.48 -0.94
C ASP A 271 -27.50 18.98 -1.03
N GLY A 272 -28.15 18.82 0.12
CA GLY A 272 -29.50 18.22 0.19
C GLY A 272 -29.55 16.72 -0.09
N GLN A 273 -28.44 15.99 0.14
CA GLN A 273 -28.33 14.53 -0.07
C GLN A 273 -28.71 14.10 -1.50
N MET A 274 -28.29 14.92 -2.47
CA MET A 274 -28.46 14.63 -3.89
C MET A 274 -27.19 13.99 -4.44
N ALA A 275 -27.33 13.01 -5.32
CA ALA A 275 -26.21 12.49 -6.11
C ALA A 275 -26.34 13.04 -7.53
N LEU A 276 -25.47 13.99 -7.92
CA LEU A 276 -25.59 14.74 -9.17
C LEU A 276 -24.37 14.57 -10.06
N PHE A 277 -24.59 14.60 -11.38
CA PHE A 277 -23.51 14.74 -12.37
C PHE A 277 -23.96 15.44 -13.66
N PRO A 278 -23.15 16.35 -14.22
CA PRO A 278 -23.42 17.07 -15.46
C PRO A 278 -22.93 16.30 -16.68
N THR A 279 -23.71 16.36 -17.77
CA THR A 279 -23.32 15.79 -19.08
C THR A 279 -23.64 16.76 -20.21
N GLN A 280 -22.62 17.15 -20.98
CA GLN A 280 -22.75 18.05 -22.12
C GLN A 280 -23.51 17.39 -23.28
N LYS A 281 -24.33 18.19 -23.98
CA LYS A 281 -25.10 17.73 -25.15
C LYS A 281 -24.21 17.14 -26.24
N SER A 282 -23.07 17.80 -26.51
CA SER A 282 -22.10 17.36 -27.50
C SER A 282 -21.48 15.99 -27.17
N THR A 283 -21.17 15.73 -25.90
CA THR A 283 -20.68 14.42 -25.42
C THR A 283 -21.77 13.37 -25.56
N TRP A 284 -23.00 13.66 -25.13
CA TRP A 284 -24.13 12.75 -25.29
C TRP A 284 -24.39 12.38 -26.76
N ASP A 285 -24.41 13.35 -27.68
CA ASP A 285 -24.64 13.13 -29.12
C ASP A 285 -23.56 12.23 -29.74
N LYS A 286 -22.30 12.32 -29.28
CA LYS A 286 -21.21 11.42 -29.69
C LYS A 286 -21.43 10.01 -29.17
N LEU A 287 -21.88 9.86 -27.93
CA LEU A 287 -22.12 8.55 -27.30
C LEU A 287 -23.29 7.81 -27.95
N GLN A 288 -24.35 8.52 -28.39
CA GLN A 288 -25.49 7.89 -29.08
C GLN A 288 -25.12 7.24 -30.42
N LYS A 289 -24.03 7.67 -31.07
CA LYS A 289 -23.56 7.10 -32.34
C LYS A 289 -22.75 5.81 -32.15
N LYS A 290 -22.40 5.44 -30.92
CA LYS A 290 -21.63 4.24 -30.59
C LYS A 290 -22.54 3.23 -29.90
N GLU A 291 -22.88 2.15 -30.58
CA GLU A 291 -23.87 1.17 -30.10
C GLU A 291 -23.58 0.66 -28.68
N CYS A 292 -22.32 0.32 -28.36
CA CYS A 292 -21.92 -0.16 -27.03
C CYS A 292 -21.92 0.91 -25.93
N HIS A 293 -22.01 2.19 -26.27
CA HIS A 293 -21.98 3.31 -25.32
C HIS A 293 -23.26 4.14 -25.34
N LYS A 294 -24.27 3.68 -26.06
CA LYS A 294 -25.59 4.29 -26.09
C LYS A 294 -26.13 4.36 -24.65
N ASN A 295 -26.53 5.56 -24.23
CA ASN A 295 -26.98 5.88 -22.86
C ASN A 295 -25.90 5.91 -21.76
N SER A 296 -24.60 5.81 -22.11
CA SER A 296 -23.54 6.15 -21.16
C SER A 296 -23.63 7.62 -20.77
N CYS A 297 -23.25 7.96 -19.54
CA CYS A 297 -23.31 9.33 -19.02
C CYS A 297 -24.73 9.94 -18.97
N GLY A 298 -25.79 9.13 -18.87
CA GLY A 298 -27.14 9.64 -18.67
C GLY A 298 -27.68 10.47 -19.84
N ARG A 299 -28.26 11.63 -19.54
CA ARG A 299 -28.91 12.56 -20.49
C ARG A 299 -28.21 13.92 -20.48
N PRO A 300 -28.36 14.76 -21.52
CA PRO A 300 -27.87 16.13 -21.49
C PRO A 300 -28.45 16.90 -20.30
N GLY A 301 -27.60 17.66 -19.59
CA GLY A 301 -27.97 18.41 -18.39
C GLY A 301 -27.45 17.81 -17.08
N ILE A 302 -28.11 18.15 -15.98
CA ILE A 302 -27.83 17.61 -14.65
C ILE A 302 -28.62 16.31 -14.45
N ASN A 303 -27.91 15.24 -14.15
CA ASN A 303 -28.49 13.91 -13.90
C ASN A 303 -28.43 13.58 -12.43
N GLY A 304 -29.38 12.76 -11.97
CA GLY A 304 -29.49 12.30 -10.59
C GLY A 304 -30.54 13.06 -9.80
N GLY A 305 -30.47 12.96 -8.46
CA GLY A 305 -31.46 13.53 -7.56
C GLY A 305 -31.26 13.09 -6.12
N PHE A 306 -32.28 13.28 -5.28
CA PHE A 306 -32.26 12.88 -3.87
C PHE A 306 -32.14 11.36 -3.73
N ILE A 307 -31.24 10.92 -2.85
CA ILE A 307 -31.01 9.51 -2.55
C ILE A 307 -31.32 9.27 -1.09
N ALA A 308 -32.36 8.49 -0.79
CA ALA A 308 -32.81 8.30 0.59
C ALA A 308 -31.76 7.66 1.51
N ASN A 309 -30.91 6.77 0.96
CA ASN A 309 -29.84 6.11 1.71
C ASN A 309 -28.53 6.91 1.60
N SER A 310 -28.17 7.63 2.65
CA SER A 310 -26.94 8.42 2.74
C SER A 310 -25.66 7.57 2.74
N ASN A 311 -25.75 6.25 3.01
CA ASN A 311 -24.59 5.37 3.09
C ASN A 311 -24.13 4.82 1.72
N ILE A 312 -24.84 5.14 0.64
CA ILE A 312 -24.42 4.72 -0.71
C ILE A 312 -23.08 5.38 -1.06
N LYS A 313 -22.20 4.63 -1.71
CA LYS A 313 -20.87 5.08 -2.06
C LYS A 313 -20.86 5.73 -3.45
N TYR A 314 -20.68 7.06 -3.46
CA TYR A 314 -20.53 7.90 -4.64
C TYR A 314 -19.29 8.80 -4.50
N GLY A 315 -19.01 9.58 -5.53
CA GLY A 315 -18.01 10.64 -5.47
C GLY A 315 -18.48 11.84 -4.63
N ALA A 316 -17.77 12.95 -4.71
CA ALA A 316 -18.16 14.20 -4.06
C ALA A 316 -18.08 15.37 -5.05
N ASN A 317 -19.13 16.19 -5.09
CA ASN A 317 -19.10 17.48 -5.79
C ASN A 317 -18.83 18.56 -4.76
N CYS A 318 -17.66 19.21 -4.87
CA CYS A 318 -17.21 20.23 -3.93
C CYS A 318 -17.21 21.60 -4.58
N TYR A 319 -17.52 22.64 -3.81
CA TYR A 319 -17.48 24.04 -4.23
C TYR A 319 -16.50 24.83 -3.37
N GLY A 320 -15.48 25.39 -4.02
CA GLY A 320 -14.41 26.15 -3.36
C GLY A 320 -13.22 26.35 -4.29
N LYS A 321 -12.06 26.69 -3.72
CA LYS A 321 -10.82 26.80 -4.50
C LYS A 321 -10.34 25.41 -4.87
N LYS A 322 -10.42 25.07 -6.16
CA LYS A 322 -9.99 23.75 -6.65
C LYS A 322 -8.48 23.57 -6.43
N PRO A 323 -8.03 22.39 -5.98
CA PRO A 323 -6.62 22.07 -5.86
C PRO A 323 -5.88 22.22 -7.20
N LEU A 324 -4.62 22.64 -7.13
CA LEU A 324 -3.76 22.71 -8.32
C LEU A 324 -3.57 21.31 -8.90
N ALA A 325 -3.75 21.19 -10.22
CA ALA A 325 -3.55 19.93 -10.92
C ALA A 325 -2.09 19.49 -10.83
N ASN A 326 -1.86 18.24 -10.44
CA ASN A 326 -0.53 17.63 -10.54
C ASN A 326 -0.33 16.99 -11.93
N THR A 327 0.89 16.52 -12.21
CA THR A 327 1.22 15.88 -13.51
C THR A 327 0.32 14.69 -13.82
N ALA A 328 -0.08 13.89 -12.82
CA ALA A 328 -0.97 12.75 -13.02
C ALA A 328 -2.40 13.19 -13.39
N ASP A 329 -2.90 14.27 -12.78
CA ASP A 329 -4.20 14.86 -13.12
C ASP A 329 -4.22 15.42 -14.54
N VAL A 330 -3.15 16.12 -14.94
CA VAL A 330 -2.98 16.63 -16.31
C VAL A 330 -2.89 15.47 -17.31
N ASN A 331 -2.16 14.41 -16.98
CA ASN A 331 -2.06 13.22 -17.83
C ASN A 331 -3.42 12.51 -17.97
N ARG A 332 -4.19 12.37 -16.88
CA ARG A 332 -5.54 11.80 -16.89
C ARG A 332 -6.49 12.64 -17.74
N MET A 333 -6.47 13.96 -17.56
CA MET A 333 -7.27 14.89 -18.37
C MET A 333 -6.89 14.81 -19.86
N ASN A 334 -5.60 14.79 -20.19
CA ASN A 334 -5.14 14.69 -21.57
C ASN A 334 -5.49 13.34 -22.20
N ALA A 335 -5.42 12.24 -21.45
CA ALA A 335 -5.85 10.93 -21.92
C ALA A 335 -7.36 10.89 -22.23
N GLN A 336 -8.16 11.66 -21.48
CA GLN A 336 -9.61 11.78 -21.66
C GLN A 336 -10.02 12.69 -22.83
N LYS A 337 -9.17 13.63 -23.28
CA LYS A 337 -9.48 14.52 -24.43
C LYS A 337 -9.93 13.76 -25.68
N ASN A 338 -9.36 12.59 -25.93
CA ASN A 338 -9.64 11.76 -27.10
C ASN A 338 -10.51 10.53 -26.79
N ASN A 339 -10.75 10.22 -25.51
CA ASN A 339 -11.55 9.07 -25.07
C ASN A 339 -12.52 9.51 -23.97
N LEU A 340 -13.75 9.82 -24.37
CA LEU A 340 -14.87 10.27 -23.52
C LEU A 340 -15.37 9.20 -22.51
N TYR A 341 -14.78 8.00 -22.51
CA TYR A 341 -15.21 6.89 -21.68
C TYR A 341 -14.01 5.99 -21.31
N PRO A 342 -14.10 5.25 -20.20
CA PRO A 342 -13.13 4.22 -19.87
C PRO A 342 -13.08 3.18 -20.99
N LYS A 343 -11.89 2.92 -21.54
CA LYS A 343 -11.69 1.89 -22.55
C LYS A 343 -12.09 0.53 -21.99
N THR A 344 -12.88 -0.24 -22.72
CA THR A 344 -13.18 -1.62 -22.33
C THR A 344 -11.91 -2.48 -22.40
N LYS A 345 -11.87 -3.63 -21.71
CA LYS A 345 -10.74 -4.59 -21.86
C LYS A 345 -10.47 -4.90 -23.34
N LYS A 346 -11.52 -4.99 -24.16
CA LYS A 346 -11.42 -5.22 -25.61
C LYS A 346 -10.76 -4.05 -26.35
N ASP A 347 -11.09 -2.82 -26.01
CA ASP A 347 -10.49 -1.62 -26.60
C ASP A 347 -9.02 -1.50 -26.23
N VAL A 348 -8.67 -1.75 -24.96
CA VAL A 348 -7.27 -1.74 -24.48
C VAL A 348 -6.43 -2.77 -25.23
N VAL A 349 -6.92 -4.01 -25.38
CA VAL A 349 -6.23 -5.06 -26.12
C VAL A 349 -6.09 -4.71 -27.61
N SER A 350 -7.14 -4.14 -28.22
CA SER A 350 -7.10 -3.68 -29.61
C SER A 350 -6.07 -2.57 -29.82
N ASP A 351 -5.99 -1.62 -28.89
CA ASP A 351 -5.02 -0.53 -28.94
C ASP A 351 -3.59 -1.01 -28.69
N MET A 352 -3.38 -1.92 -27.74
CA MET A 352 -2.09 -2.57 -27.51
C MET A 352 -1.61 -3.32 -28.75
N LYS A 353 -2.51 -4.06 -29.42
CA LYS A 353 -2.20 -4.76 -30.67
C LYS A 353 -1.87 -3.76 -31.79
N THR A 354 -2.63 -2.68 -31.92
CA THR A 354 -2.38 -1.62 -32.89
C THR A 354 -1.04 -0.93 -32.65
N GLN A 355 -0.73 -0.60 -31.39
CA GLN A 355 0.54 0.03 -31.01
C GLN A 355 1.72 -0.90 -31.27
N PHE A 356 1.60 -2.19 -30.92
CA PHE A 356 2.60 -3.21 -31.25
C PHE A 356 2.92 -3.23 -32.76
N TRP A 357 1.89 -3.22 -33.62
CA TRP A 357 2.10 -3.18 -35.07
C TRP A 357 2.64 -1.85 -35.59
N LYS A 358 2.34 -0.72 -34.93
CA LYS A 358 2.96 0.59 -35.24
C LYS A 358 4.45 0.60 -34.89
N ASP A 359 4.81 0.12 -33.71
CA ASP A 359 6.19 0.06 -33.23
C ASP A 359 7.02 -0.94 -34.05
N ASN A 360 6.37 -1.96 -34.61
CA ASN A 360 6.95 -2.94 -35.52
C ASN A 360 6.59 -2.69 -36.98
N SER A 361 6.22 -1.45 -37.35
CA SER A 361 5.78 -1.11 -38.71
C SER A 361 6.86 -1.38 -39.76
N ASN A 362 8.13 -1.29 -39.38
CA ASN A 362 9.27 -1.67 -40.22
C ASN A 362 9.32 -3.16 -40.61
N LYS A 363 8.58 -4.04 -39.90
CA LYS A 363 8.45 -5.47 -40.23
C LYS A 363 7.24 -5.75 -41.11
N LEU A 364 6.39 -4.75 -41.35
CA LEU A 364 5.20 -4.89 -42.20
C LEU A 364 5.59 -4.63 -43.65
N VAL A 365 5.42 -5.64 -44.50
CA VAL A 365 5.59 -5.48 -45.95
C VAL A 365 4.26 -5.03 -46.53
N VAL A 366 4.24 -3.81 -47.06
CA VAL A 366 3.11 -3.26 -47.81
C VAL A 366 3.38 -3.51 -49.29
N ASN A 367 2.47 -4.19 -49.97
CA ASN A 367 2.57 -4.41 -51.42
C ASN A 367 2.21 -3.12 -52.17
N GLY A 368 2.81 -2.93 -53.34
CA GLY A 368 2.34 -1.90 -54.27
C GLY A 368 0.92 -2.19 -54.75
N PHE A 369 0.20 -1.14 -55.13
CA PHE A 369 -1.12 -1.24 -55.75
C PHE A 369 -1.16 -2.22 -56.93
N ASN A 370 -0.09 -2.27 -57.73
CA ASN A 370 0.16 -3.33 -58.70
C ASN A 370 1.67 -3.49 -58.95
N ASN A 371 2.06 -4.28 -59.95
CA ASN A 371 3.47 -4.55 -60.27
C ASN A 371 4.25 -3.30 -60.74
N ASP A 372 3.54 -2.25 -61.17
CA ASP A 372 4.12 -1.06 -61.79
C ASP A 372 3.89 0.22 -60.95
N LYS A 373 3.04 0.19 -59.93
CA LYS A 373 2.62 1.37 -59.14
C LYS A 373 2.48 1.04 -57.66
N TRP A 374 3.00 1.94 -56.82
CA TRP A 374 2.90 1.85 -55.36
C TRP A 374 1.50 2.19 -54.82
N SER A 375 0.83 3.21 -55.39
CA SER A 375 -0.47 3.75 -54.96
C SER A 375 -1.42 3.85 -56.15
N GLU A 376 -2.73 3.77 -55.88
CA GLU A 376 -3.80 4.05 -56.87
C GLU A 376 -3.89 5.54 -57.22
N PHE A 377 -3.43 6.39 -56.30
CA PHE A 377 -3.43 7.86 -56.37
C PHE A 377 -2.03 8.43 -56.61
#